data_AF-A0A348WI90-F1
#
_entry.id   AF-A0A348WI90-F1
#
_cell.length_a   1.000
_cell.length_b   1.000
_cell.length_c   1.000
_cell.angle_alpha   90.00
_cell.angle_beta   90.00
_cell.angle_gamma   90.00
#
_symmetry.space_group_name_H-M   'P 1'
#
loop_
_entity.id
_entity.type
_entity.pdbx_description
1 polymer ?
#
loop_
_entity_poly.entity_id
_entity_poly.type
_entity_poly.pdbx_seq_one_letter_code
_entity_poly.pdbx_strand_id
1 'polypeptide(L)'
;GGFLVRLGDARAAEPLMADVYSYPTGTNPEAQVTLSVEAQVTQANCMKDVEAQTLEFPVNGKTRSQDLILSIPDCDAAGDFLVLKNLLNDLKVAAR
;
A
#
# COMPACT_ATOMS: atom_id res chain seq x y z
N GLY A 1 -2.77 14.44 12.03
CA GLY A 1 -3.05 13.24 11.21
C GLY A 1 -1.78 12.79 10.53
N GLY A 2 -1.81 11.64 9.84
CA GLY A 2 -0.69 11.19 9.00
C GLY A 2 -0.69 11.83 7.61
N PHE A 3 0.32 11.52 6.82
CA PHE A 3 0.45 11.96 5.43
C PHE A 3 0.91 10.82 4.53
N LEU A 4 0.56 10.89 3.25
CA LEU A 4 0.95 9.94 2.21
C LEU A 4 1.85 10.63 1.20
N VAL A 5 2.97 10.01 0.86
CA VAL A 5 3.83 10.46 -0.24
C VAL A 5 4.02 9.33 -1.24
N ARG A 6 4.02 9.70 -2.53
CA ARG A 6 4.36 8.79 -3.62
C ARG A 6 5.78 9.08 -4.09
N LEU A 7 6.62 8.05 -4.13
CA LEU A 7 8.02 8.10 -4.50
C LEU A 7 8.27 7.20 -5.72
N GLY A 8 9.24 7.59 -6.56
CA GLY A 8 9.61 6.87 -7.79
C GLY A 8 9.61 7.78 -9.02
N ASP A 9 10.18 7.29 -10.13
CA ASP A 9 10.13 7.96 -11.43
C ASP A 9 9.16 7.25 -12.36
N ALA A 10 7.97 7.82 -12.53
CA ALA A 10 6.92 7.26 -13.37
C ALA A 10 7.27 7.24 -14.88
N ARG A 11 8.38 7.86 -15.30
CA ARG A 11 8.82 7.89 -16.71
C ARG A 11 9.89 6.84 -17.02
N ALA A 12 10.36 6.09 -16.01
CA ALA A 12 11.27 4.97 -16.25
C ALA A 12 10.58 3.87 -17.07
N ALA A 13 11.37 3.03 -17.75
CA ALA A 13 10.83 1.95 -18.58
C ALA A 13 10.04 0.91 -17.75
N GLU A 14 10.54 0.61 -16.54
CA GLU A 14 9.90 -0.26 -15.55
C GLU A 14 9.88 0.50 -14.21
N PRO A 15 8.90 1.41 -14.02
CA PRO A 15 8.91 2.31 -12.89
C PRO A 15 8.58 1.56 -11.60
N LEU A 16 9.54 1.51 -10.68
CA LEU A 16 9.29 1.10 -9.30
C LEU A 16 8.76 2.30 -8.52
N MET A 17 7.52 2.18 -8.07
CA MET A 17 6.81 3.22 -7.34
C MET A 17 6.54 2.76 -5.91
N ALA A 18 6.59 3.67 -4.95
CA ALA A 18 6.29 3.40 -3.55
C ALA A 18 5.33 4.45 -2.98
N ASP A 19 4.27 3.98 -2.33
CA ASP A 19 3.38 4.81 -1.52
C ASP A 19 3.74 4.67 -0.04
N VAL A 20 4.20 5.76 0.56
CA VAL A 20 4.68 5.78 1.95
C VAL A 20 3.73 6.59 2.80
N TYR A 21 3.00 5.90 3.69
CA TYR A 21 2.19 6.53 4.72
C TYR A 21 3.01 6.72 5.99
N SER A 22 2.90 7.91 6.60
CA SER A 22 3.60 8.25 7.85
C SER A 22 2.65 8.90 8.84
N TYR A 23 2.74 8.50 10.12
CA TYR A 23 1.93 9.07 11.21
C TYR A 23 2.81 9.67 12.32
N PRO A 24 2.60 10.92 12.75
CA PRO A 24 3.41 11.59 13.77
C PRO A 24 3.04 11.13 15.20
N THR A 25 3.66 10.03 15.64
CA THR A 25 3.37 9.35 16.92
C THR A 25 3.64 10.21 18.16
N GLY A 26 4.53 11.20 18.08
CA GLY A 26 4.84 12.12 19.20
C GLY A 26 3.71 13.10 19.57
N THR A 27 2.68 13.24 18.74
CA THR A 27 1.55 14.17 18.99
C THR A 27 0.27 13.49 19.44
N ASN A 28 0.07 12.23 19.04
CA ASN A 28 -1.05 11.41 19.47
C ASN A 28 -0.63 9.93 19.48
N PRO A 29 -0.06 9.45 20.60
CA PRO A 29 0.55 8.14 20.68
C PRO A 29 -0.42 6.97 20.70
N GLU A 30 -1.73 7.20 20.86
CA GLU A 30 -2.78 6.15 20.92
C GLU A 30 -3.66 6.11 19.66
N ALA A 31 -3.24 6.78 18.59
CA ALA A 31 -4.01 6.83 17.37
C ALA A 31 -4.15 5.46 16.71
N GLN A 32 -5.36 5.15 16.25
CA GLN A 32 -5.62 4.02 15.40
C GLN A 32 -5.69 4.49 13.95
N VAL A 33 -4.96 3.79 13.06
CA VAL A 33 -4.98 4.06 11.63
C VAL A 33 -5.45 2.81 10.90
N THR A 34 -6.57 2.93 10.21
CA THR A 34 -7.05 1.93 9.25
C THR A 34 -6.51 2.26 7.87
N LEU A 35 -5.89 1.28 7.22
CA LEU A 35 -5.36 1.40 5.87
C LEU A 35 -6.13 0.49 4.91
N SER A 36 -6.55 1.04 3.78
CA SER A 36 -7.10 0.27 2.66
C SER A 36 -6.24 0.54 1.43
N VAL A 37 -5.92 -0.51 0.68
CA VAL A 37 -5.20 -0.43 -0.59
C VAL A 37 -6.12 -0.98 -1.65
N GLU A 38 -6.23 -0.24 -2.75
CA GLU A 38 -7.09 -0.57 -3.87
C GLU A 38 -6.30 -0.44 -5.17
N ALA A 39 -6.49 -1.40 -6.06
CA ALA A 39 -5.89 -1.39 -7.39
C ALA A 39 -7.00 -1.26 -8.43
N GLN A 40 -6.95 -0.19 -9.22
CA GLN A 40 -7.89 -0.01 -10.32
C GLN A 40 -7.50 -0.89 -11.51
N VAL A 41 -8.50 -1.54 -12.11
CA VAL A 41 -8.36 -2.21 -13.41
C VAL A 41 -8.39 -1.15 -14.51
N THR A 42 -7.37 -1.16 -15.35
CA THR A 42 -7.19 -0.23 -16.46
C THR A 42 -6.81 -1.00 -17.71
N GLN A 43 -7.00 -0.38 -18.87
CA GLN A 43 -6.52 -0.96 -20.14
C GLN A 43 -4.99 -1.17 -20.17
N ALA A 44 -4.24 -0.50 -19.29
CA ALA A 44 -2.79 -0.64 -19.21
C ALA A 44 -2.34 -1.84 -18.35
N ASN A 45 -3.18 -2.33 -17.44
CA ASN A 45 -2.80 -3.38 -16.46
C ASN A 45 -3.70 -4.64 -16.45
N CYS A 46 -4.82 -4.66 -17.18
CA CYS A 46 -5.68 -5.85 -17.25
C CYS A 46 -4.95 -7.11 -17.76
N MET A 47 -5.38 -8.28 -17.29
CA MET A 47 -4.78 -9.59 -17.59
C MET A 47 -3.28 -9.70 -17.30
N LYS A 48 -2.77 -8.89 -16.36
CA LYS A 48 -1.38 -8.96 -15.90
C LYS A 48 -1.34 -9.32 -14.43
N ASP A 49 -0.33 -10.07 -14.05
CA ASP A 49 0.05 -10.18 -12.65
C ASP A 49 0.90 -8.95 -12.28
N VAL A 50 0.53 -8.31 -11.18
CA VAL A 50 1.28 -7.21 -10.59
C VAL A 50 1.94 -7.72 -9.31
N GLU A 51 3.27 -7.70 -9.30
CA GLU A 51 4.06 -7.99 -8.12
C GLU A 51 4.25 -6.70 -7.30
N ALA A 52 4.05 -6.80 -6.00
CA ALA A 52 4.23 -5.71 -5.06
C ALA A 52 4.76 -6.25 -3.72
N GLN A 53 5.21 -5.32 -2.88
CA GLN A 53 5.65 -5.64 -1.52
C GLN A 53 5.13 -4.57 -0.57
N THR A 54 4.64 -5.00 0.59
CA THR A 54 4.34 -4.09 1.70
C THR A 54 5.46 -4.12 2.72
N LEU A 55 5.78 -2.94 3.27
CA LEU A 55 6.77 -2.76 4.32
C LEU A 55 6.14 -1.99 5.47
N GLU A 56 6.15 -2.59 6.66
CA GLU A 56 5.68 -1.94 7.87
C GLU A 56 6.86 -1.65 8.81
N PHE A 57 6.99 -0.39 9.21
CA PHE A 57 8.03 0.09 10.12
C PHE A 57 7.40 0.50 11.46
N PRO A 58 7.16 -0.44 12.39
CA PRO A 58 6.63 -0.11 13.70
C PRO A 58 7.65 0.70 14.52
N VAL A 59 7.17 1.63 15.34
CA VAL A 59 8.01 2.47 16.23
C VAL A 59 8.92 1.61 17.10
N ASN A 60 8.38 0.50 17.63
CA ASN A 60 9.06 -0.44 18.50
C ASN A 60 8.81 -1.86 17.99
N GLY A 61 9.66 -2.35 17.08
CA GLY A 61 9.53 -3.70 16.55
C GLY A 61 10.46 -3.98 15.40
N LYS A 62 10.36 -5.19 14.86
CA LYS A 62 11.04 -5.56 13.61
C LYS A 62 10.21 -5.05 12.44
N THR A 63 10.89 -4.58 11.40
CA THR A 63 10.27 -4.33 10.10
C THR A 63 9.57 -5.60 9.63
N ARG A 64 8.32 -5.47 9.18
CA ARG A 64 7.58 -6.57 8.54
C ARG A 64 7.56 -6.32 7.04
N SER A 65 7.78 -7.38 6.28
CA SER A 65 7.65 -7.37 4.83
C SER A 65 6.69 -8.47 4.42
N GLN A 66 5.86 -8.19 3.43
CA GLN A 66 5.00 -9.18 2.82
C GLN A 66 4.97 -8.97 1.31
N ASP A 67 5.30 -10.02 0.57
CA ASP A 67 5.18 -10.03 -0.88
C ASP A 67 3.72 -10.25 -1.27
N LEU A 68 3.35 -9.66 -2.40
CA LEU A 68 2.02 -9.68 -2.95
C LEU A 68 2.10 -9.94 -4.45
N ILE A 69 1.24 -10.84 -4.91
CA ILE A 69 0.94 -11.03 -6.32
C ILE A 69 -0.54 -10.72 -6.51
N LEU A 70 -0.83 -9.76 -7.39
CA LEU A 70 -2.17 -9.34 -7.76
C LEU A 70 -2.45 -9.77 -9.19
N SER A 71 -3.32 -10.75 -9.36
CA SER A 71 -3.84 -11.07 -10.69
C SER A 71 -4.92 -10.05 -11.07
N ILE A 72 -4.59 -9.15 -11.99
CA ILE A 72 -5.54 -8.16 -12.49
C ILE A 72 -6.55 -8.88 -13.42
N PRO A 73 -7.86 -8.68 -13.23
CA PRO A 73 -8.91 -9.28 -14.04
C PRO A 73 -8.85 -8.87 -15.52
N ASP A 74 -9.80 -9.42 -16.28
CA ASP A 74 -10.00 -9.12 -17.69
C ASP A 74 -10.29 -7.63 -17.95
N CYS A 75 -10.03 -7.20 -19.19
CA CYS A 75 -10.14 -5.79 -19.58
C CYS A 75 -11.59 -5.29 -19.69
N ASP A 76 -12.59 -6.16 -19.58
CA ASP A 76 -14.00 -5.82 -19.49
C ASP A 76 -14.37 -5.24 -18.10
N ALA A 77 -13.59 -5.60 -17.06
CA ALA A 77 -13.67 -5.02 -15.72
C ALA A 77 -12.93 -3.66 -15.60
N ALA A 78 -12.49 -3.06 -16.71
CA ALA A 78 -11.80 -1.77 -16.65
C ALA A 78 -12.68 -0.68 -16.00
N GLY A 79 -12.15 -0.04 -14.97
CA GLY A 79 -12.89 0.89 -14.10
C GLY A 79 -13.19 0.31 -12.72
N ASP A 80 -13.20 -1.01 -12.57
CA ASP A 80 -13.37 -1.67 -11.28
C ASP A 80 -12.13 -1.55 -10.40
N PHE A 81 -12.33 -1.79 -9.10
CA PHE A 81 -11.27 -1.77 -8.10
C PHE A 81 -11.19 -3.13 -7.41
N LEU A 82 -9.99 -3.69 -7.40
CA LEU A 82 -9.64 -4.77 -6.49
C LEU A 82 -9.34 -4.13 -5.15
N VAL A 83 -10.06 -4.56 -4.10
CA VAL A 83 -9.78 -4.16 -2.72
C VAL A 83 -8.89 -5.21 -2.09
N LEU A 84 -7.72 -4.78 -1.61
CA LEU A 84 -6.70 -5.67 -1.12
C LEU A 84 -6.85 -5.85 0.38
N LYS A 85 -7.70 -6.81 0.75
CA LYS A 85 -7.98 -7.13 2.14
C LYS A 85 -6.79 -7.83 2.79
N ASN A 86 -6.52 -7.49 4.04
CA ASN A 86 -5.48 -8.09 4.89
C ASN A 86 -4.04 -7.89 4.40
N LEU A 87 -3.77 -6.84 3.60
CA LEU A 87 -2.43 -6.50 3.12
C LEU A 87 -1.53 -5.88 4.19
N LEU A 88 -2.15 -5.10 5.06
CA LEU A 88 -1.51 -4.39 6.16
C LEU A 88 -2.36 -4.69 7.39
N ASN A 89 -1.72 -4.96 8.52
CA ASN A 89 -2.47 -5.00 9.77
C ASN A 89 -2.91 -3.58 10.13
N ASP A 90 -4.10 -3.43 10.72
CA ASP A 90 -4.49 -2.16 11.32
C ASP A 90 -3.37 -1.67 12.24
N LEU A 91 -2.83 -0.49 11.95
CA LEU A 91 -1.71 0.05 12.69
C LEU A 91 -2.25 0.59 14.02
N LYS A 92 -2.06 -0.19 15.09
CA LYS A 92 -2.12 0.32 16.46
C LYS A 92 -0.83 1.09 16.73
N VAL A 93 -0.88 2.41 16.62
CA VAL A 93 0.17 3.26 17.14
C VAL A 93 0.02 3.22 18.66
N ALA A 94 0.99 2.60 19.34
CA ALA A 94 1.10 2.62 20.78
C ALA A 94 2.50 3.12 21.12
N ALA A 95 2.59 4.32 21.69
CA ALA A 95 3.81 4.73 22.38
C ALA A 95 3.79 4.18 23.82
N ARG A 96 4.96 3.81 24.33
CA ARG A 96 5.20 3.74 25.78
C ARG A 96 5.88 5.02 26.20
#